data_AF-A0A432DYI7-F1
#
_entry.id   AF-A0A432DYI7-F1
#
_cell.length_a   1.000
_cell.length_b   1.000
_cell.length_c   1.000
_cell.angle_alpha   90.00
_cell.angle_beta   90.00
_cell.angle_gamma   90.00
#
_symmetry.space_group_name_H-M   'P 1'
#
loop_
_entity.id
_entity.type
_entity.pdbx_description
1 polymer ?
#
loop_
_entity_poly.entity_id
_entity_poly.type
_entity_poly.pdbx_seq_one_letter_code
_entity_poly.pdbx_strand_id
1 'polypeptide(L)'
;MPTSADLANYIPLSQKGTANGVASLDASGQVPASQLPSYVDDVLEGYYKVADGKFYKEAAYTNLLAGETGKIYVSLDNNKTYRWTGTTFVYITSGL
;
A
#
# COMPACT_ATOMS: atom_id res chain seq x y z
N MET A 1 -34.32 -18.39 -11.97
CA MET A 1 -34.52 -17.89 -10.60
C MET A 1 -33.68 -18.77 -9.69
N PRO A 2 -32.81 -18.21 -8.84
CA PRO A 2 -32.09 -19.02 -7.85
C PRO A 2 -33.08 -19.75 -6.92
N THR A 3 -32.70 -20.95 -6.52
CA THR A 3 -33.44 -21.88 -5.66
C THR A 3 -32.86 -21.89 -4.25
N SER A 4 -33.55 -22.51 -3.29
CA SER A 4 -33.01 -22.68 -1.92
C SER A 4 -31.70 -23.47 -1.87
N ALA A 5 -31.43 -24.33 -2.86
CA ALA A 5 -30.16 -25.05 -2.98
C ALA A 5 -29.01 -24.11 -3.38
N ASP A 6 -29.31 -23.05 -4.15
CA ASP A 6 -28.30 -22.07 -4.55
C ASP A 6 -27.85 -21.19 -3.37
N LEU A 7 -28.66 -21.09 -2.30
CA LEU A 7 -28.35 -20.29 -1.11
C LEU A 7 -27.03 -20.72 -0.44
N ALA A 8 -26.69 -22.01 -0.52
CA ALA A 8 -25.43 -22.55 0.00
C ALA A 8 -24.19 -22.06 -0.76
N ASN A 9 -24.35 -21.58 -1.99
CA ASN A 9 -23.26 -21.11 -2.85
C ASN A 9 -23.05 -19.59 -2.79
N TYR A 10 -23.93 -18.85 -2.09
CA TYR A 10 -23.80 -17.41 -1.92
C TYR A 10 -23.06 -17.05 -0.63
N ILE A 11 -22.37 -15.91 -0.67
CA ILE A 11 -21.86 -15.26 0.54
C ILE A 11 -22.98 -14.43 1.16
N PRO A 12 -23.40 -14.72 2.42
CA PRO A 12 -24.39 -13.90 3.12
C PRO A 12 -23.92 -12.46 3.29
N LEU A 13 -24.82 -11.48 3.12
CA LEU A 13 -24.48 -10.06 3.29
C LEU A 13 -23.91 -9.74 4.68
N SER A 14 -24.38 -10.45 5.72
CA SER A 14 -23.87 -10.32 7.09
C SER A 14 -22.40 -10.73 7.25
N GLN A 15 -21.85 -11.52 6.32
CA GLN A 15 -20.46 -11.94 6.32
C GLN A 15 -19.55 -11.02 5.50
N LYS A 16 -20.08 -10.14 4.65
CA LYS A 16 -19.24 -9.29 3.77
C LYS A 16 -18.66 -8.11 4.54
N GLY A 17 -17.33 -8.01 4.58
CA GLY A 17 -16.62 -6.88 5.19
C GLY A 17 -16.79 -6.76 6.70
N THR A 18 -17.21 -7.85 7.36
CA THR A 18 -17.38 -7.93 8.83
C THR A 18 -16.25 -8.76 9.45
N ALA A 19 -15.99 -8.54 10.74
CA ALA A 19 -15.00 -9.34 11.47
C ALA A 19 -15.39 -10.82 11.46
N ASN A 20 -14.39 -11.70 11.26
CA ASN A 20 -14.58 -13.14 11.05
C ASN A 20 -15.42 -13.50 9.79
N GLY A 21 -15.60 -12.56 8.86
CA GLY A 21 -16.32 -12.75 7.61
C GLY A 21 -15.40 -12.86 6.39
N VAL A 22 -15.91 -12.43 5.23
CA VAL A 22 -15.23 -12.43 3.94
C VAL A 22 -14.92 -11.00 3.50
N ALA A 23 -13.69 -10.75 3.05
CA ALA A 23 -13.32 -9.45 2.47
C ALA A 23 -14.19 -9.11 1.24
N SER A 24 -14.52 -7.84 1.07
CA SER A 24 -15.20 -7.35 -0.12
C SER A 24 -14.22 -6.75 -1.11
N LEU A 25 -14.65 -6.58 -2.36
CA LEU A 25 -13.92 -5.81 -3.37
C LEU A 25 -14.64 -4.48 -3.64
N ASP A 26 -13.88 -3.45 -3.96
CA ASP A 26 -14.37 -2.17 -4.47
C ASP A 26 -14.71 -2.24 -5.97
N ALA A 27 -15.03 -1.09 -6.57
CA ALA A 27 -15.37 -0.98 -7.99
C ALA A 27 -14.22 -1.36 -8.93
N SER A 28 -12.98 -1.32 -8.44
CA SER A 28 -11.76 -1.70 -9.18
C SER A 28 -11.43 -3.19 -9.00
N GLY A 29 -12.19 -3.93 -8.20
CA GLY A 29 -11.91 -5.33 -7.89
C GLY A 29 -10.81 -5.52 -6.84
N GLN A 30 -10.53 -4.51 -6.01
CA GLN A 30 -9.50 -4.55 -4.97
C GLN A 30 -10.12 -4.56 -3.57
N VAL A 31 -9.41 -5.12 -2.58
CA VAL A 31 -9.86 -5.03 -1.18
C VAL A 31 -9.79 -3.57 -0.73
N PRO A 32 -10.90 -2.96 -0.26
CA PRO A 32 -10.88 -1.57 0.17
C PRO A 32 -9.89 -1.34 1.32
N ALA A 33 -9.20 -0.20 1.32
CA ALA A 33 -8.22 0.15 2.35
C ALA A 33 -8.81 0.13 3.78
N SER A 34 -10.12 0.37 3.94
CA SER A 34 -10.81 0.27 5.24
C SER A 34 -10.87 -1.15 5.82
N GLN A 35 -10.60 -2.18 5.01
CA GLN A 35 -10.50 -3.58 5.44
C GLN A 35 -9.04 -4.04 5.64
N LEU A 36 -8.08 -3.15 5.37
CA LEU A 36 -6.66 -3.42 5.59
C LEU A 36 -6.23 -2.84 6.94
N PRO A 37 -5.44 -3.57 7.73
CA PRO A 37 -4.82 -3.01 8.92
C PRO A 37 -3.91 -1.82 8.58
N SER A 38 -3.78 -0.87 9.51
CA SER A 38 -2.96 0.34 9.31
C SER A 38 -1.45 0.10 9.16
N TYR A 39 -1.00 -1.12 9.46
CA TYR A 39 0.40 -1.54 9.27
C TYR A 39 0.65 -2.16 7.88
N VAL A 40 -0.36 -2.26 7.03
CA VAL A 40 -0.16 -2.48 5.60
C VAL A 40 0.28 -1.14 5.02
N ASP A 41 1.59 -0.92 5.00
CA ASP A 41 2.17 0.26 4.37
C ASP A 41 2.13 0.08 2.85
N ASP A 42 1.71 1.12 2.10
CA ASP A 42 1.91 1.10 0.65
C ASP A 42 3.40 1.25 0.33
N VAL A 43 3.86 0.50 -0.67
CA VAL A 43 5.21 0.61 -1.20
C VAL A 43 5.19 1.50 -2.43
N LEU A 44 5.96 2.58 -2.41
CA LEU A 44 6.18 3.47 -3.54
C LEU A 44 7.59 3.27 -4.07
N GLU A 45 7.71 3.00 -5.36
CA GLU A 45 9.00 2.91 -6.03
C GLU A 45 9.36 4.26 -6.66
N GLY A 46 10.64 4.63 -6.58
CA GLY A 46 11.14 5.86 -7.18
C GLY A 46 12.65 5.97 -7.11
N TYR A 47 13.17 7.16 -7.40
CA TYR A 47 14.60 7.45 -7.49
C TYR A 47 14.99 8.35 -6.33
N TYR A 48 15.84 7.87 -5.42
CA TYR A 48 16.26 8.61 -4.24
C TYR A 48 17.49 9.46 -4.57
N LYS A 49 17.34 10.77 -4.48
CA LYS A 49 18.42 11.72 -4.74
C LYS A 49 19.12 12.10 -3.45
N VAL A 50 20.35 11.61 -3.29
CA VAL A 50 21.16 11.85 -2.08
C VAL A 50 21.42 13.33 -1.83
N ALA A 51 21.53 14.14 -2.89
CA ALA A 51 21.88 15.56 -2.79
C ALA A 51 20.84 16.41 -2.04
N ASP A 52 19.55 16.05 -2.14
CA ASP A 52 18.46 16.78 -1.48
C ASP A 52 17.59 15.90 -0.57
N GLY A 53 17.91 14.61 -0.48
CA GLY A 53 17.24 13.66 0.41
C GLY A 53 15.79 13.38 0.03
N LYS A 54 15.45 13.45 -1.27
CA LYS A 54 14.08 13.32 -1.77
C LYS A 54 13.92 12.16 -2.75
N PHE A 55 12.68 11.67 -2.88
CA PHE A 55 12.28 10.70 -3.88
C PHE A 55 11.65 11.36 -5.09
N TYR A 56 11.90 10.80 -6.26
CA TYR A 56 11.36 11.26 -7.54
C TYR A 56 10.78 10.10 -8.32
N LYS A 57 9.81 10.38 -9.20
CA LYS A 57 9.18 9.34 -10.03
C LYS A 57 10.10 8.77 -11.11
N GLU A 58 11.14 9.52 -11.46
CA GLU A 58 12.07 9.17 -12.53
C GLU A 58 13.52 9.58 -12.22
N ALA A 59 14.47 8.94 -12.90
CA ALA A 59 15.91 9.20 -12.75
C ALA A 59 16.34 10.62 -13.13
N ALA A 60 15.50 11.37 -13.86
CA ALA A 60 15.75 12.77 -14.20
C ALA A 60 15.49 13.73 -13.03
N TYR A 61 14.88 13.25 -11.94
CA TYR A 61 14.61 14.01 -10.72
C TYR A 61 13.79 15.29 -10.95
N THR A 62 12.74 15.23 -11.77
CA THR A 62 11.90 16.39 -12.10
C THR A 62 10.55 16.35 -11.38
N ASN A 63 9.95 15.17 -11.23
CA ASN A 63 8.67 14.96 -10.55
C ASN A 63 8.89 14.40 -9.15
N LEU A 64 8.65 15.25 -8.15
CA LEU A 64 8.78 14.87 -6.75
C LEU A 64 7.73 13.81 -6.36
N LEU A 65 8.17 12.79 -5.64
CA LEU A 65 7.32 11.93 -4.82
C LEU A 65 7.29 12.51 -3.41
N ALA A 66 6.16 13.12 -3.05
CA ALA A 66 5.97 13.64 -1.71
C ALA A 66 6.03 12.49 -0.68
N GLY A 67 6.69 12.75 0.44
CA GLY A 67 6.69 11.83 1.57
C GLY A 67 5.33 11.81 2.25
N GLU A 68 4.74 10.62 2.37
CA GLU A 68 3.46 10.38 3.02
C GLU A 68 3.66 9.42 4.20
N THR A 69 2.99 9.70 5.31
CA THR A 69 3.06 8.87 6.52
C THR A 69 2.44 7.50 6.24
N GLY A 70 3.07 6.43 6.74
CA GLY A 70 2.59 5.06 6.49
C GLY A 70 2.92 4.53 5.08
N LYS A 71 3.88 5.14 4.40
CA LYS A 71 4.44 4.62 3.15
C LYS A 71 5.88 4.11 3.37
N ILE A 72 6.20 3.05 2.65
CA ILE A 72 7.56 2.61 2.40
C ILE A 72 7.97 3.08 1.01
N TYR A 73 9.22 3.54 0.87
CA TYR A 73 9.77 3.97 -0.41
C TYR A 73 10.95 3.10 -0.78
N VAL A 74 10.98 2.56 -2.00
CA VAL A 74 12.09 1.75 -2.51
C VAL A 74 12.78 2.52 -3.62
N SER A 75 14.09 2.74 -3.45
CA SER A 75 14.92 3.38 -4.47
C SER A 75 15.24 2.38 -5.57
N LEU A 76 14.80 2.67 -6.79
CA LEU A 76 15.02 1.84 -7.97
C LEU A 76 16.49 1.78 -8.42
N ASP A 77 17.30 2.77 -8.04
CA ASP A 77 18.72 2.81 -8.39
C ASP A 77 19.57 1.78 -7.63
N ASN A 78 19.20 1.48 -6.38
CA ASN A 78 20.05 0.73 -5.45
C ASN A 78 19.28 -0.20 -4.50
N ASN A 79 17.98 -0.38 -4.72
CA ASN A 79 17.05 -1.18 -3.92
C ASN A 79 17.03 -0.84 -2.41
N LYS A 80 17.52 0.34 -2.02
CA LYS A 80 17.44 0.79 -0.64
C LYS A 80 16.00 1.15 -0.30
N THR A 81 15.56 0.70 0.87
CA THR A 81 14.22 0.95 1.40
C THR A 81 14.27 2.10 2.40
N TYR A 82 13.29 3.01 2.36
CA TYR A 82 13.22 4.19 3.20
C TYR A 82 11.81 4.31 3.80
N ARG A 83 11.70 4.94 4.97
CA ARG A 83 10.43 5.34 5.59
C ARG A 83 10.37 6.86 5.73
N TRP A 84 9.21 7.44 5.43
CA TRP A 84 8.95 8.84 5.68
C TRP A 84 8.63 9.07 7.17
N THR A 85 9.31 10.03 7.81
CA THR A 85 9.13 10.36 9.23
C THR A 85 8.15 11.50 9.49
N GLY A 86 7.57 12.09 8.44
CA GLY A 86 6.84 13.36 8.51
C GLY A 86 7.66 14.55 8.04
N THR A 87 8.99 14.44 8.03
CA THR A 87 9.89 15.52 7.61
C THR A 87 11.03 15.07 6.69
N THR A 88 11.51 13.83 6.82
CA THR A 88 12.63 13.30 6.04
C THR A 88 12.43 11.84 5.69
N PHE A 89 13.09 11.38 4.63
CA PHE A 89 13.23 9.96 4.34
C PHE A 89 14.38 9.39 5.16
N VAL A 90 14.11 8.34 5.94
CA VAL A 90 15.11 7.61 6.71
C VAL A 90 15.34 6.26 6.04
N TYR A 91 16.60 5.96 5.73
CA TYR A 91 16.98 4.65 5.21
C TYR A 91 16.69 3.58 6.25
N ILE A 92 15.88 2.59 5.87
CA ILE A 92 15.66 1.38 6.65
C ILE A 92 16.79 0.45 6.30
N THR A 93 17.83 0.46 7.12
CA THR A 93 18.89 -0.55 7.04
C THR A 93 18.31 -1.92 7.38
N SER A 94 18.75 -2.98 6.69
CA SER A 94 18.77 -4.28 7.34
C SER A 94 19.62 -4.12 8.59
N GLY A 95 19.06 -4.41 9.77
CA GLY A 95 19.79 -4.28 11.03
C GLY A 95 21.15 -4.98 10.94
N LEU A 96 22.14 -4.36 11.61
CA LEU A 96 23.54 -4.78 11.80
C LEU A 96 23.93 -6.18 11.28
#